data_AF-M1VRE3-F1
#
_entry.id   AF-M1VRE3-F1
#
_cell.length_a   1.000
_cell.length_b   1.000
_cell.length_c   1.000
_cell.angle_alpha   90.00
_cell.angle_beta   90.00
_cell.angle_gamma   90.00
#
_symmetry.space_group_name_H-M   'P 1'
#
loop_
_entity.id
_entity.type
_entity.pdbx_description
1 polymer ?
#
loop_
_entity_poly.entity_id
_entity_poly.type
_entity_poly.pdbx_seq_one_letter_code
_entity_poly.pdbx_strand_id
1 'polypeptide(L)'
;MGRKVSLKKKLTYPVETETITYKRKKAKGVRQAIFSQFTPEIVHHELQGEDCTCPDCHGQLKEIGSTVQRQELVFIPAQLKRIDHVQHAYKCQACSQKNLSDKIIKAPVPKAPLAHSLGSASIIAHTIHQKFNLKVPNYRQEEDWHKLGLPISRKEIANWHIKSSQYYFEPIYNLLHEKLLEQPILHADETSYKVLENDSQLTYYWTFLSGKHEKNGITLYHHDKRRSGLVVEEFLGDYAGYVHCDMWSAYRQLDKAQLVGCWAHVRRKFFEATPKKTDNTSLGAKGLAYCDRLFALESDWADLSTEERLHKRQTELTPLMDEFFDWCREQAVLPASKLGTAIEYSLKYETTFRAVLSDGDLVLSNNMAERAMKTLVMGRKNWLFSQSFEGAKSTAVILSLLETAKRHGLDAEKYMTYLLEHLPNEESLAKKEVLEAYLPWDKNIKRACK
;
A
#
# COMPACT_ATOMS: atom_id res chain seq x y z
N MET A 1 18.76 55.39 21.92
CA MET A 1 19.70 54.75 20.97
C MET A 1 18.95 53.59 20.29
N GLY A 2 18.26 53.89 19.18
CA GLY A 2 17.29 52.98 18.55
C GLY A 2 17.92 51.92 17.66
N ARG A 3 17.53 50.66 17.85
CA ARG A 3 17.94 49.52 17.00
C ARG A 3 17.21 49.60 15.66
N LYS A 4 17.95 49.81 14.56
CA LYS A 4 17.45 49.68 13.18
C LYS A 4 17.11 48.22 12.89
N VAL A 5 15.82 47.94 12.69
CA VAL A 5 15.33 46.67 12.14
C VAL A 5 15.58 46.68 10.63
N SER A 6 16.44 45.77 10.16
CA SER A 6 16.66 45.54 8.72
C SER A 6 15.51 44.69 8.17
N LEU A 7 14.54 45.36 7.55
CA LEU A 7 13.49 44.71 6.75
C LEU A 7 14.13 44.09 5.50
N LYS A 8 14.36 42.77 5.52
CA LYS A 8 14.63 41.99 4.31
C LYS A 8 13.38 42.05 3.41
N LYS A 9 13.41 42.89 2.37
CA LYS A 9 12.44 42.84 1.26
C LYS A 9 12.51 41.45 0.61
N LYS A 10 11.47 40.64 0.80
CA LYS A 10 11.23 39.46 -0.04
C LYS A 10 10.90 39.97 -1.45
N LEU A 11 11.80 39.74 -2.41
CA LEU A 11 11.46 39.83 -3.83
C LEU A 11 10.53 38.66 -4.16
N THR A 12 9.24 38.93 -4.29
CA THR A 12 8.26 38.05 -4.92
C THR A 12 8.41 38.19 -6.43
N TYR A 13 9.03 37.20 -7.07
CA TYR A 13 9.01 37.07 -8.53
C TYR A 13 7.63 36.54 -8.95
N PRO A 14 7.05 37.02 -10.07
CA PRO A 14 5.82 36.45 -10.60
C PRO A 14 6.11 34.99 -10.99
N VAL A 15 5.42 34.07 -10.33
CA VAL A 15 5.36 32.66 -10.74
C VAL A 15 4.45 32.65 -11.96
N GLU A 16 4.95 32.28 -13.13
CA GLU A 16 4.08 31.93 -14.25
C GLU A 16 3.31 30.67 -13.87
N THR A 17 2.06 30.87 -13.45
CA THR A 17 1.09 29.80 -13.22
C THR A 17 0.44 29.43 -14.54
N GLU A 18 0.86 28.32 -15.13
CA GLU A 18 0.05 27.65 -16.15
C GLU A 18 -1.24 27.15 -15.52
N THR A 19 -2.35 27.74 -15.95
CA THR A 19 -3.69 27.35 -15.51
C THR A 19 -4.23 26.31 -16.48
N ILE A 20 -4.01 25.02 -16.17
CA ILE A 20 -4.61 23.91 -16.92
C ILE A 20 -6.12 23.91 -16.69
N THR A 21 -6.87 24.44 -17.65
CA THR A 21 -8.34 24.52 -17.56
C THR A 21 -8.95 23.31 -18.25
N TYR A 22 -9.21 22.23 -17.52
CA TYR A 22 -9.96 21.09 -18.05
C TYR A 22 -11.46 21.30 -17.82
N LYS A 23 -12.27 21.20 -18.89
CA LYS A 23 -13.73 21.17 -18.78
C LYS A 23 -14.19 19.74 -18.55
N ARG A 24 -14.42 19.36 -17.29
CA ARG A 24 -15.09 18.09 -16.97
C ARG A 24 -16.59 18.26 -17.14
N LYS A 25 -17.21 17.43 -17.99
CA LYS A 25 -18.67 17.33 -18.03
C LYS A 25 -19.12 16.86 -16.64
N LYS A 26 -19.77 17.72 -15.84
CA LYS A 26 -20.38 17.28 -14.57
C LYS A 26 -21.37 16.17 -14.93
N ALA A 27 -21.07 14.94 -14.53
CA ALA A 27 -22.04 13.86 -14.64
C ALA A 27 -23.29 14.29 -13.84
N LYS A 28 -24.38 14.58 -14.55
CA LYS A 28 -25.67 14.87 -13.92
C LYS A 28 -26.09 13.62 -13.14
N GLY A 29 -26.51 13.77 -11.89
CA GLY A 29 -27.00 12.66 -11.07
C GLY A 29 -25.98 12.02 -10.11
N VAL A 30 -24.72 12.45 -10.05
CA VAL A 30 -23.73 11.89 -9.10
C VAL A 30 -24.20 12.01 -7.64
N ARG A 31 -24.75 13.17 -7.26
CA ARG A 31 -25.30 13.37 -5.90
C ARG A 31 -26.42 12.36 -5.61
N GLN A 32 -27.35 12.17 -6.55
CA GLN A 32 -28.45 11.23 -6.37
C GLN A 32 -27.96 9.77 -6.32
N ALA A 33 -26.97 9.43 -7.14
CA ALA A 33 -26.35 8.11 -7.12
C ALA A 33 -25.61 7.82 -5.80
N ILE A 34 -25.07 8.85 -5.13
CA ILE A 34 -24.51 8.71 -3.78
C ILE A 34 -25.64 8.46 -2.77
N PHE A 35 -26.68 9.31 -2.75
CA PHE A 35 -27.78 9.14 -1.80
C PHE A 35 -28.51 7.81 -1.94
N SER A 36 -28.66 7.30 -3.17
CA SER A 36 -29.37 6.03 -3.44
C SER A 36 -28.64 4.79 -2.90
N GLN A 37 -27.39 4.93 -2.44
CA GLN A 37 -26.65 3.87 -1.77
C GLN A 37 -27.01 3.74 -0.28
N PHE A 38 -27.71 4.72 0.29
CA PHE A 38 -28.08 4.74 1.70
C PHE A 38 -29.61 4.59 1.84
N THR A 39 -30.04 3.74 2.77
CA THR A 39 -31.45 3.62 3.12
C THR A 39 -31.92 4.92 3.78
N PRO A 40 -32.96 5.59 3.25
CA PRO A 40 -33.43 6.85 3.81
C PRO A 40 -34.24 6.63 5.09
N GLU A 41 -34.00 7.47 6.09
CA GLU A 41 -34.93 7.71 7.20
C GLU A 41 -35.75 8.96 6.83
N ILE A 42 -37.08 8.82 6.76
CA ILE A 42 -37.97 9.92 6.36
C ILE A 42 -38.40 10.69 7.60
N VAL A 43 -37.98 11.95 7.69
CA VAL A 43 -38.41 12.89 8.72
C VAL A 43 -39.50 13.79 8.14
N HIS A 44 -40.70 13.72 8.70
CA HIS A 44 -41.84 14.55 8.31
C HIS A 44 -41.81 15.88 9.07
N HIS A 45 -41.94 16.99 8.33
CA HIS A 45 -42.07 18.33 8.91
C HIS A 45 -43.51 18.82 8.68
N GLU A 46 -44.37 18.55 9.66
CA GLU A 46 -45.80 18.83 9.60
C GLU A 46 -46.14 20.02 10.51
N LEU A 47 -47.12 20.84 10.10
CA LEU A 47 -47.72 21.83 11.00
C LEU A 47 -48.55 21.08 12.06
N GLN A 48 -48.51 21.53 13.32
CA GLN A 48 -49.22 20.90 14.42
C GLN A 48 -50.00 21.94 15.23
N GLY A 49 -51.19 21.56 15.72
CA GLY A 49 -51.98 22.39 16.62
C GLY A 49 -52.38 23.74 16.00
N GLU A 50 -52.01 24.83 16.67
CA GLU A 50 -52.35 26.21 16.26
C GLU A 50 -51.70 26.60 14.92
N ASP A 51 -50.57 25.97 14.55
CA ASP A 51 -49.90 26.19 13.26
C ASP A 51 -50.72 25.68 12.07
N CYS A 52 -51.74 24.84 12.29
CA CYS A 52 -52.69 24.41 11.26
C CYS A 52 -53.80 25.44 10.98
N THR A 53 -53.56 26.71 11.32
CA THR A 53 -54.50 27.81 11.14
C THR A 53 -53.99 28.78 10.08
N CYS A 54 -54.83 29.12 9.11
CA CYS A 54 -54.48 30.06 8.06
C CYS A 54 -54.17 31.44 8.67
N PRO A 55 -53.00 32.03 8.39
CA PRO A 55 -52.61 33.31 8.98
C PRO A 55 -53.49 34.48 8.51
N ASP A 56 -54.17 34.36 7.37
CA ASP A 56 -54.95 35.46 6.77
C ASP A 56 -56.43 35.45 7.19
N CYS A 57 -57.05 34.27 7.30
CA CYS A 57 -58.49 34.13 7.57
C CYS A 57 -58.83 33.31 8.81
N HIS A 58 -57.81 32.79 9.50
CA HIS A 58 -57.95 31.94 10.69
C HIS A 58 -58.75 30.64 10.51
N GLY A 59 -58.97 30.20 9.26
CA GLY A 59 -59.57 28.91 8.95
C GLY A 59 -58.58 27.75 9.13
N GLN A 60 -59.09 26.51 9.30
CA GLN A 60 -58.25 25.32 9.36
C GLN A 60 -57.58 25.00 8.01
N LEU A 61 -56.29 24.69 8.05
CA LEU A 61 -55.51 24.23 6.89
C LEU A 61 -55.69 22.72 6.70
N LYS A 62 -55.83 22.30 5.43
CA LYS A 62 -55.84 20.89 5.04
C LYS A 62 -54.55 20.56 4.30
N GLU A 63 -53.93 19.44 4.63
CA GLU A 63 -52.75 18.95 3.90
C GLU A 63 -53.11 18.68 2.43
N ILE A 64 -52.28 19.19 1.52
CA ILE A 64 -52.45 19.04 0.05
C ILE A 64 -51.38 18.15 -0.59
N GLY A 65 -50.33 17.79 0.16
CA GLY A 65 -49.26 16.92 -0.29
C GLY A 65 -47.93 17.23 0.39
N SER A 66 -46.97 16.32 0.21
CA SER A 66 -45.61 16.45 0.72
C SER A 66 -44.59 16.39 -0.42
N THR A 67 -43.43 17.01 -0.24
CA THR A 67 -42.33 16.97 -1.21
C THR A 67 -41.02 16.96 -0.45
N VAL A 68 -40.07 16.12 -0.88
CA VAL A 68 -38.73 16.06 -0.28
C VAL A 68 -38.00 17.38 -0.58
N GLN A 69 -37.84 18.21 0.44
CA GLN A 69 -37.17 19.52 0.31
C GLN A 69 -35.65 19.41 0.33
N ARG A 70 -35.08 18.51 1.13
CA ARG A 70 -33.63 18.28 1.21
C ARG A 70 -33.30 16.84 1.58
N GLN A 71 -32.08 16.43 1.22
CA GLN A 71 -31.48 15.17 1.64
C GLN A 71 -30.09 15.47 2.21
N GLU A 72 -29.80 14.88 3.37
CA GLU A 72 -28.52 14.98 4.06
C GLU A 72 -28.07 13.62 4.56
N LEU A 73 -26.75 13.43 4.69
CA LEU A 73 -26.17 12.23 5.30
C LEU A 73 -25.77 12.60 6.72
N VAL A 74 -26.19 11.77 7.68
CA VAL A 74 -25.83 11.93 9.09
C VAL A 74 -24.64 11.01 9.39
N PHE A 75 -23.59 11.57 9.98
CA PHE A 75 -22.44 10.78 10.45
C PHE A 75 -22.77 10.15 11.80
N ILE A 76 -22.87 8.81 11.82
CA ILE A 76 -23.03 8.03 13.06
C ILE A 76 -21.63 7.57 13.49
N PRO A 77 -21.12 8.01 14.66
CA PRO A 77 -19.81 7.59 15.15
C PRO A 77 -19.72 6.08 15.36
N ALA A 78 -18.48 5.56 15.39
CA ALA A 78 -18.22 4.16 15.70
C ALA A 78 -18.77 3.76 17.08
N GLN A 79 -19.27 2.53 17.19
CA GLN A 79 -19.85 1.98 18.42
C GLN A 79 -19.08 0.76 18.91
N LEU A 80 -18.96 0.62 20.23
CA LEU A 80 -18.37 -0.55 20.88
C LEU A 80 -19.47 -1.44 21.45
N LYS A 81 -19.30 -2.76 21.32
CA LYS A 81 -20.21 -3.76 21.83
C LYS A 81 -19.45 -4.81 22.63
N ARG A 82 -19.93 -5.15 23.84
CA ARG A 82 -19.48 -6.31 24.61
C ARG A 82 -20.16 -7.58 24.09
N ILE A 83 -19.39 -8.63 23.87
CA ILE A 83 -19.90 -9.97 23.52
C ILE A 83 -19.40 -10.95 24.57
N ASP A 84 -20.33 -11.56 25.29
CA ASP A 84 -20.05 -12.56 26.32
C ASP A 84 -20.24 -13.96 25.71
N HIS A 85 -19.15 -14.70 25.48
CA HIS A 85 -19.18 -16.07 24.95
C HIS A 85 -19.44 -17.08 26.07
N VAL A 86 -20.67 -17.59 26.18
CA VAL A 86 -21.07 -18.56 27.22
C VAL A 86 -20.94 -19.99 26.70
N GLN A 87 -20.09 -20.80 27.35
CA GLN A 87 -19.90 -22.21 26.99
C GLN A 87 -20.89 -23.10 27.76
N HIS A 88 -21.73 -23.82 27.02
CA HIS A 88 -22.63 -24.81 27.60
C HIS A 88 -21.99 -26.20 27.63
N ALA A 89 -22.21 -26.92 28.73
CA ALA A 89 -21.77 -28.29 28.95
C ALA A 89 -22.98 -29.23 28.98
N TYR A 90 -22.84 -30.40 28.39
CA TYR A 90 -23.88 -31.41 28.25
C TYR A 90 -23.38 -32.75 28.81
N LYS A 91 -24.25 -33.45 29.53
CA LYS A 91 -23.99 -34.79 30.06
C LYS A 91 -24.66 -35.83 29.16
N CYS A 92 -23.89 -36.82 28.68
CA CYS A 92 -24.47 -37.95 27.94
C CYS A 92 -25.12 -38.93 28.92
N GLN A 93 -26.46 -38.96 28.96
CA GLN A 93 -27.21 -39.82 29.88
C GLN A 93 -26.86 -41.31 29.73
N ALA A 94 -26.74 -41.81 28.50
CA ALA A 94 -26.45 -43.22 28.23
C ALA A 94 -25.06 -43.66 28.74
N CYS A 95 -24.04 -42.81 28.59
CA CYS A 95 -22.69 -43.11 29.10
C CYS A 95 -22.66 -43.07 30.62
N SER A 96 -23.37 -42.11 31.23
CA SER A 96 -23.42 -41.93 32.67
C SER A 96 -24.15 -43.05 33.42
N GLN A 97 -25.11 -43.72 32.77
CA GLN A 97 -25.77 -44.90 33.35
C GLN A 97 -24.90 -46.17 33.27
N LYS A 98 -23.99 -46.24 32.29
CA LYS A 98 -23.18 -47.43 32.00
C LYS A 98 -21.78 -47.39 32.62
N ASN A 99 -21.30 -46.22 33.01
CA ASN A 99 -19.95 -46.02 33.54
C ASN A 99 -20.00 -45.39 34.94
N LEU A 100 -18.93 -45.57 35.73
CA LEU A 100 -18.78 -44.96 37.05
C LEU A 100 -18.60 -43.43 37.02
N SER A 101 -18.30 -42.86 35.84
CA SER A 101 -18.09 -41.43 35.65
C SER A 101 -18.96 -40.86 34.52
N ASP A 102 -19.35 -39.59 34.70
CA ASP A 102 -20.14 -38.87 33.73
C ASP A 102 -19.33 -38.48 32.48
N LYS A 103 -19.88 -38.72 31.30
CA LYS A 103 -19.32 -38.19 30.05
C LYS A 103 -19.88 -36.80 29.79
N ILE A 104 -19.06 -35.77 30.03
CA ILE A 104 -19.39 -34.36 29.80
C ILE A 104 -18.78 -33.90 28.47
N ILE A 105 -19.60 -33.29 27.62
CA ILE A 105 -19.20 -32.70 26.34
C ILE A 105 -19.50 -31.20 26.40
N LYS A 106 -18.53 -30.36 26.06
CA LYS A 106 -18.71 -28.90 26.02
C LYS A 106 -18.77 -28.43 24.58
N ALA A 107 -19.62 -27.44 24.31
CA ALA A 107 -19.66 -26.79 23.00
C ALA A 107 -18.30 -26.13 22.69
N PRO A 108 -17.80 -26.19 21.43
CA PRO A 108 -16.59 -25.49 21.05
C PRO A 108 -16.81 -23.98 21.17
N VAL A 109 -15.78 -23.27 21.66
CA VAL A 109 -15.77 -21.81 21.74
C VAL A 109 -14.65 -21.32 20.82
N PRO A 110 -14.94 -20.41 19.87
CA PRO A 110 -13.90 -19.81 19.04
C PRO A 110 -12.83 -19.15 19.89
N LYS A 111 -11.56 -19.35 19.52
CA LYS A 111 -10.42 -18.73 20.19
C LYS A 111 -10.37 -17.26 19.81
N ALA A 112 -10.17 -16.41 20.81
CA ALA A 112 -9.83 -15.01 20.58
C ALA A 112 -8.43 -14.90 19.96
N PRO A 113 -8.13 -13.85 19.18
CA PRO A 113 -6.80 -13.66 18.60
C PRO A 113 -5.71 -13.55 19.67
N LEU A 114 -6.00 -12.87 20.78
CA LEU A 114 -5.08 -12.74 21.91
C LEU A 114 -5.85 -13.05 23.20
N ALA A 115 -5.44 -14.10 23.89
CA ALA A 115 -6.07 -14.53 25.13
C ALA A 115 -6.00 -13.43 26.21
N HIS A 116 -7.09 -13.26 26.96
CA HIS A 116 -7.21 -12.27 28.04
C HIS A 116 -6.94 -10.81 27.61
N SER A 117 -7.17 -10.48 26.34
CA SER A 117 -6.99 -9.14 25.80
C SER A 117 -8.30 -8.43 25.50
N LEU A 118 -8.32 -7.11 25.58
CA LEU A 118 -9.43 -6.27 25.08
C LEU A 118 -9.48 -6.21 23.54
N GLY A 119 -8.41 -6.64 22.87
CA GLY A 119 -8.32 -6.65 21.42
C GLY A 119 -9.09 -7.82 20.82
N SER A 120 -10.34 -7.59 20.43
CA SER A 120 -11.05 -8.46 19.49
C SER A 120 -10.39 -8.41 18.10
N ALA A 121 -10.73 -9.35 17.22
CA ALA A 121 -10.25 -9.33 15.83
C ALA A 121 -10.53 -7.99 15.14
N SER A 122 -11.75 -7.45 15.32
CA SER A 122 -12.15 -6.16 14.75
C SER A 122 -11.39 -4.98 15.36
N ILE A 123 -11.18 -4.93 16.68
CA ILE A 123 -10.43 -3.84 17.32
C ILE A 123 -8.97 -3.84 16.86
N ILE A 124 -8.33 -5.01 16.86
CA ILE A 124 -6.93 -5.14 16.42
C ILE A 124 -6.82 -4.74 14.94
N ALA A 125 -7.70 -5.24 14.08
CA ALA A 125 -7.74 -4.88 12.67
C ALA A 125 -7.96 -3.37 12.46
N HIS A 126 -8.83 -2.73 13.24
CA HIS A 126 -9.06 -1.29 13.15
C HIS A 126 -7.81 -0.49 13.56
N THR A 127 -7.11 -0.88 14.63
CA THR A 127 -5.85 -0.20 15.02
C THR A 127 -4.76 -0.36 13.96
N ILE A 128 -4.72 -1.52 13.27
CA ILE A 128 -3.86 -1.77 12.11
C ILE A 128 -4.26 -0.83 10.96
N HIS A 129 -5.55 -0.72 10.65
CA HIS A 129 -6.05 0.19 9.62
C HIS A 129 -5.67 1.65 9.93
N GLN A 130 -6.00 2.13 11.13
CA GLN A 130 -5.68 3.48 11.58
C GLN A 130 -4.18 3.76 11.46
N LYS A 131 -3.34 2.81 11.89
CA LYS A 131 -1.89 2.94 11.76
C LYS A 131 -1.50 2.92 10.30
N PHE A 132 -1.61 1.80 9.62
CA PHE A 132 -0.92 1.59 8.34
C PHE A 132 -1.66 2.15 7.14
N ASN A 133 -2.98 2.29 7.16
CA ASN A 133 -3.73 2.91 6.07
C ASN A 133 -3.83 4.43 6.26
N LEU A 134 -4.35 4.86 7.42
CA LEU A 134 -4.59 6.28 7.73
C LEU A 134 -3.36 7.03 8.26
N LYS A 135 -2.27 6.31 8.54
CA LYS A 135 -1.01 6.88 9.04
C LYS A 135 -1.14 7.54 10.41
N VAL A 136 -2.10 7.11 11.24
CA VAL A 136 -2.33 7.63 12.59
C VAL A 136 -1.36 6.96 13.59
N PRO A 137 -0.46 7.70 14.27
CA PRO A 137 0.43 7.13 15.28
C PRO A 137 -0.35 6.64 16.50
N ASN A 138 0.16 5.59 17.18
CA ASN A 138 -0.53 4.93 18.30
C ASN A 138 -0.99 5.91 19.41
N TYR A 139 -0.23 6.97 19.70
CA TYR A 139 -0.62 7.93 20.76
C TYR A 139 -1.89 8.72 20.40
N ARG A 140 -2.16 8.95 19.11
CA ARG A 140 -3.41 9.58 18.66
C ARG A 140 -4.57 8.58 18.64
N GLN A 141 -4.27 7.31 18.33
CA GLN A 141 -5.27 6.25 18.44
C GLN A 141 -5.71 6.09 19.90
N GLU A 142 -4.78 6.07 20.84
CA GLU A 142 -5.06 6.03 22.29
C GLU A 142 -6.07 7.12 22.71
N GLU A 143 -5.89 8.36 22.24
CA GLU A 143 -6.83 9.46 22.51
C GLU A 143 -8.22 9.22 21.87
N ASP A 144 -8.25 8.71 20.65
CA ASP A 144 -9.48 8.42 19.90
C ASP A 144 -10.29 7.30 20.55
N TRP A 145 -9.64 6.21 20.94
CA TRP A 145 -10.28 5.10 21.65
C TRP A 145 -10.77 5.50 23.04
N HIS A 146 -10.04 6.37 23.73
CA HIS A 146 -10.50 6.92 25.00
C HIS A 146 -11.79 7.74 24.84
N LYS A 147 -11.94 8.50 23.75
CA LYS A 147 -13.19 9.23 23.43
C LYS A 147 -14.36 8.27 23.18
N LEU A 148 -14.09 7.08 22.66
CA LEU A 148 -15.07 6.01 22.48
C LEU A 148 -15.36 5.22 23.77
N GLY A 149 -14.71 5.56 24.89
CA GLY A 149 -14.89 4.89 26.18
C GLY A 149 -14.08 3.60 26.35
N LEU A 150 -13.09 3.34 25.48
CA LEU A 150 -12.19 2.19 25.58
C LEU A 150 -10.77 2.66 25.95
N PRO A 151 -10.35 2.55 27.22
CA PRO A 151 -9.09 3.09 27.70
C PRO A 151 -7.90 2.15 27.36
N ILE A 152 -7.59 2.00 26.07
CA ILE A 152 -6.45 1.19 25.60
C ILE A 152 -5.21 2.06 25.37
N SER A 153 -4.08 1.60 25.86
CA SER A 153 -2.80 2.31 25.74
C SER A 153 -2.10 2.05 24.40
N ARG A 154 -1.23 2.97 23.99
CA ARG A 154 -0.34 2.79 22.83
C ARG A 154 0.55 1.55 22.93
N LYS A 155 0.87 1.11 24.16
CA LYS A 155 1.66 -0.10 24.44
C LYS A 155 0.84 -1.35 24.13
N GLU A 156 -0.42 -1.38 24.54
CA GLU A 156 -1.33 -2.47 24.19
C GLU A 156 -1.52 -2.56 22.68
N ILE A 157 -1.78 -1.43 22.01
CA ILE A 157 -1.91 -1.38 20.54
C ILE A 157 -0.64 -1.91 19.85
N ALA A 158 0.55 -1.47 20.28
CA ALA A 158 1.81 -1.94 19.72
C ALA A 158 2.02 -3.44 19.96
N ASN A 159 1.72 -3.92 21.16
CA ASN A 159 1.82 -5.33 21.51
C ASN A 159 0.85 -6.18 20.68
N TRP A 160 -0.36 -5.70 20.41
CA TRP A 160 -1.30 -6.39 19.52
C TRP A 160 -0.73 -6.55 18.12
N HIS A 161 -0.17 -5.50 17.54
CA HIS A 161 0.45 -5.57 16.20
C HIS A 161 1.60 -6.59 16.17
N ILE A 162 2.48 -6.55 17.17
CA ILE A 162 3.62 -7.48 17.28
C ILE A 162 3.14 -8.93 17.45
N LYS A 163 2.23 -9.18 18.39
CA LYS A 163 1.75 -10.53 18.70
C LYS A 163 0.91 -11.12 17.59
N SER A 164 -0.01 -10.37 17.01
CA SER A 164 -0.76 -10.81 15.83
C SER A 164 0.17 -11.12 14.66
N SER A 165 1.22 -10.32 14.47
CA SER A 165 2.24 -10.60 13.46
C SER A 165 2.93 -11.93 13.71
N GLN A 166 3.49 -12.13 14.90
CA GLN A 166 4.25 -13.33 15.27
C GLN A 166 3.40 -14.60 15.25
N TYR A 167 2.16 -14.53 15.72
CA TYR A 167 1.31 -15.71 15.89
C TYR A 167 0.58 -16.12 14.62
N TYR A 168 0.20 -15.15 13.77
CA TYR A 168 -0.75 -15.41 12.67
C TYR A 168 -0.28 -14.90 11.31
N PHE A 169 0.36 -13.73 11.24
CA PHE A 169 0.68 -13.12 9.95
C PHE A 169 2.02 -13.58 9.36
N GLU A 170 3.02 -13.88 10.19
CA GLU A 170 4.33 -14.39 9.75
C GLU A 170 4.22 -15.69 8.91
N PRO A 171 3.39 -16.68 9.28
CA PRO A 171 3.18 -17.87 8.43
C PRO A 171 2.63 -17.52 7.03
N ILE A 172 1.66 -16.61 6.95
CA ILE A 172 1.11 -16.15 5.67
C ILE A 172 2.15 -15.38 4.87
N TYR A 173 2.93 -14.52 5.54
CA TYR A 173 4.03 -13.79 4.92
C TYR A 173 5.09 -14.73 4.33
N ASN A 174 5.48 -15.77 5.05
CA ASN A 174 6.44 -16.76 4.57
C ASN A 174 5.91 -17.52 3.36
N LEU A 175 4.63 -17.91 3.37
CA LEU A 175 4.00 -18.53 2.20
C LEU A 175 3.96 -17.57 1.00
N LEU A 176 3.63 -16.30 1.21
CA LEU A 176 3.68 -15.28 0.15
C LEU A 176 5.10 -15.08 -0.39
N HIS A 177 6.12 -15.18 0.46
CA HIS A 177 7.53 -15.10 0.05
C HIS A 177 7.90 -16.26 -0.87
N GLU A 178 7.54 -17.49 -0.54
CA GLU A 178 7.74 -18.64 -1.43
C GLU A 178 7.02 -18.45 -2.77
N LYS A 179 5.73 -18.05 -2.75
CA LYS A 179 4.96 -17.80 -3.98
C LYS A 179 5.50 -16.62 -4.80
N LEU A 180 6.13 -15.64 -4.16
CA LEU A 180 6.79 -14.53 -4.85
C LEU A 180 8.02 -15.03 -5.62
N LEU A 181 8.84 -15.90 -5.02
CA LEU A 181 10.03 -16.46 -5.67
C LEU A 181 9.71 -17.40 -6.85
N GLU A 182 8.48 -17.93 -6.91
CA GLU A 182 7.99 -18.70 -8.05
C GLU A 182 7.64 -17.82 -9.27
N GLN A 183 7.57 -16.50 -9.13
CA GLN A 183 7.14 -15.60 -10.19
C GLN A 183 8.28 -15.18 -11.13
N PRO A 184 8.02 -14.99 -12.42
CA PRO A 184 9.07 -14.74 -13.41
C PRO A 184 9.68 -13.34 -13.31
N ILE A 185 8.95 -12.37 -12.76
CA ILE A 185 9.34 -10.96 -12.72
C ILE A 185 9.13 -10.41 -11.32
N LEU A 186 10.20 -9.84 -10.76
CA LEU A 186 10.22 -9.14 -9.50
C LEU A 186 10.66 -7.69 -9.67
N HIS A 187 10.25 -6.87 -8.71
CA HIS A 187 10.76 -5.53 -8.51
C HIS A 187 11.34 -5.43 -7.10
N ALA A 188 12.43 -4.67 -6.95
CA ALA A 188 13.07 -4.44 -5.66
C ALA A 188 13.41 -2.96 -5.45
N ASP A 189 13.25 -2.47 -4.23
CA ASP A 189 13.68 -1.13 -3.80
C ASP A 189 13.94 -1.14 -2.28
N GLU A 190 14.69 -0.16 -1.78
CA GLU A 190 15.02 -0.08 -0.36
C GLU A 190 14.98 1.35 0.19
N THR A 191 14.68 1.47 1.48
CA THR A 191 14.68 2.76 2.16
C THR A 191 15.15 2.66 3.59
N SER A 192 15.83 3.70 4.06
CA SER A 192 16.30 3.76 5.45
C SER A 192 15.17 3.97 6.45
N TYR A 193 15.37 3.47 7.67
CA TYR A 193 14.41 3.57 8.75
C TYR A 193 15.11 3.60 10.10
N LYS A 194 14.53 4.32 11.05
CA LYS A 194 15.10 4.48 12.40
C LYS A 194 14.46 3.49 13.37
N VAL A 195 15.31 2.69 14.02
CA VAL A 195 14.94 1.85 15.17
C VAL A 195 15.74 2.34 16.38
N LEU A 196 15.06 2.66 17.47
CA LEU A 196 15.70 3.33 18.62
C LEU A 196 16.69 2.42 19.37
N GLU A 197 16.36 1.14 19.52
CA GLU A 197 17.25 0.13 20.13
C GLU A 197 18.52 -0.17 19.31
N ASN A 198 18.66 0.38 18.10
CA ASN A 198 19.82 0.15 17.23
C ASN A 198 20.86 1.28 17.31
N ASP A 199 21.00 1.92 18.49
CA ASP A 199 22.05 2.88 18.85
C ASP A 199 22.43 3.86 17.74
N SER A 200 21.42 4.52 17.15
CA SER A 200 21.52 5.54 16.09
C SER A 200 21.92 5.08 14.68
N GLN A 201 22.23 3.81 14.45
CA GLN A 201 22.44 3.29 13.10
C GLN A 201 21.10 3.10 12.37
N LEU A 202 21.03 3.62 11.13
CA LEU A 202 19.89 3.39 10.26
C LEU A 202 19.76 1.91 9.95
N THR A 203 18.54 1.41 10.06
CA THR A 203 18.10 0.11 9.53
C THR A 203 17.39 0.32 8.20
N TYR A 204 16.96 -0.74 7.53
CA TYR A 204 16.43 -0.64 6.18
C TYR A 204 15.18 -1.49 6.01
N TYR A 205 14.17 -0.92 5.35
CA TYR A 205 13.12 -1.73 4.75
C TYR A 205 13.44 -1.92 3.28
N TRP A 206 13.28 -3.15 2.86
CA TRP A 206 13.35 -3.61 1.49
C TRP A 206 11.94 -3.93 1.04
N THR A 207 11.58 -3.60 -0.19
CA THR A 207 10.34 -4.07 -0.79
C THR A 207 10.69 -4.99 -1.94
N PHE A 208 9.97 -6.11 -2.02
CA PHE A 208 10.03 -7.06 -3.11
C PHE A 208 8.61 -7.32 -3.56
N LEU A 209 8.33 -7.17 -4.84
CA LEU A 209 6.97 -7.30 -5.35
C LEU A 209 6.95 -7.92 -6.74
N SER A 210 5.84 -8.58 -7.02
CA SER A 210 5.60 -9.21 -8.31
C SER A 210 5.49 -8.21 -9.44
N GLY A 211 5.74 -8.68 -10.67
CA GLY A 211 5.55 -7.95 -11.91
C GLY A 211 4.16 -7.33 -12.07
N LYS A 212 4.05 -6.34 -12.97
CA LYS A 212 2.83 -5.57 -13.21
C LYS A 212 1.65 -6.42 -13.66
N HIS A 213 1.92 -7.41 -14.50
CA HIS A 213 0.93 -8.24 -15.19
C HIS A 213 0.64 -9.56 -14.47
N GLU A 214 1.26 -9.79 -13.31
CA GLU A 214 1.08 -11.00 -12.51
C GLU A 214 -0.34 -11.12 -11.95
N LYS A 215 -0.97 -12.28 -12.17
CA LYS A 215 -2.35 -12.57 -11.68
C LYS A 215 -2.41 -12.59 -10.16
N ASN A 216 -1.38 -13.15 -9.53
CA ASN A 216 -1.24 -13.24 -8.08
C ASN A 216 -0.28 -12.13 -7.63
N GLY A 217 -0.78 -10.89 -7.65
CA GLY A 217 0.03 -9.72 -7.32
C GLY A 217 0.48 -9.71 -5.86
N ILE A 218 1.79 -9.78 -5.61
CA ILE A 218 2.37 -9.83 -4.26
C ILE A 218 3.21 -8.58 -3.99
N THR A 219 3.11 -8.02 -2.78
CA THR A 219 4.01 -6.96 -2.30
C THR A 219 4.48 -7.31 -0.90
N LEU A 220 5.77 -7.54 -0.75
CA LEU A 220 6.42 -7.83 0.52
C LEU A 220 7.31 -6.67 0.96
N TYR A 221 7.39 -6.50 2.27
CA TYR A 221 8.36 -5.66 2.95
C TYR A 221 9.18 -6.53 3.89
N HIS A 222 10.49 -6.37 3.82
CA HIS A 222 11.45 -7.05 4.67
C HIS A 222 12.27 -6.00 5.43
N HIS A 223 12.47 -6.20 6.73
CA HIS A 223 13.25 -5.28 7.55
C HIS A 223 14.57 -5.95 7.97
N ASP A 224 15.69 -5.28 7.69
CA ASP A 224 17.03 -5.73 8.07
C ASP A 224 17.85 -4.55 8.62
N LYS A 225 18.87 -4.85 9.44
CA LYS A 225 19.80 -3.83 9.94
C LYS A 225 20.77 -3.33 8.86
N ARG A 226 21.03 -4.16 7.84
CA ARG A 226 22.03 -3.94 6.80
C ARG A 226 21.41 -3.31 5.56
N ARG A 227 22.17 -2.43 4.91
CA ARG A 227 21.98 -2.04 3.51
C ARG A 227 23.10 -2.69 2.70
N SER A 228 22.96 -3.98 2.40
CA SER A 228 24.01 -4.76 1.73
C SER A 228 23.42 -5.75 0.73
N GLY A 229 24.25 -6.17 -0.25
CA GLY A 229 23.92 -7.24 -1.19
C GLY A 229 23.51 -8.55 -0.51
N LEU A 230 24.13 -8.86 0.64
CA LEU A 230 23.78 -10.03 1.45
C LEU A 230 22.28 -10.11 1.79
N VAL A 231 21.60 -8.98 2.02
CA VAL A 231 20.16 -9.02 2.32
C VAL A 231 19.36 -9.44 1.09
N VAL A 232 19.79 -9.00 -0.10
CA VAL A 232 19.15 -9.36 -1.37
C VAL A 232 19.39 -10.84 -1.69
N GLU A 233 20.62 -11.33 -1.48
CA GLU A 233 20.98 -12.75 -1.65
C GLU A 233 20.24 -13.65 -0.64
N GLU A 234 20.20 -13.29 0.64
CA GLU A 234 19.49 -14.06 1.67
C GLU A 234 17.97 -14.08 1.41
N PHE A 235 17.40 -12.98 0.90
CA PHE A 235 15.97 -12.88 0.66
C PHE A 235 15.53 -13.57 -0.65
N LEU A 236 16.29 -13.42 -1.72
CA LEU A 236 15.93 -13.96 -3.04
C LEU A 236 16.55 -15.35 -3.31
N GLY A 237 17.59 -15.74 -2.56
CA GLY A 237 18.29 -17.00 -2.74
C GLY A 237 18.78 -17.19 -4.17
N ASP A 238 18.50 -18.36 -4.73
CA ASP A 238 18.88 -18.77 -6.09
C ASP A 238 17.94 -18.28 -7.19
N TYR A 239 17.21 -17.18 -6.96
CA TYR A 239 16.23 -16.66 -7.92
C TYR A 239 16.87 -16.38 -9.29
N ALA A 240 16.31 -16.97 -10.34
CA ALA A 240 16.85 -16.94 -11.71
C ALA A 240 15.93 -16.22 -12.71
N GLY A 241 14.92 -15.49 -12.24
CA GLY A 241 14.04 -14.68 -13.07
C GLY A 241 14.53 -13.25 -13.26
N TYR A 242 13.62 -12.35 -13.60
CA TYR A 242 13.93 -10.93 -13.82
C TYR A 242 13.77 -10.10 -12.55
N VAL A 243 14.72 -9.20 -12.27
CA VAL A 243 14.63 -8.27 -11.12
C VAL A 243 14.79 -6.83 -11.59
N HIS A 244 13.69 -6.08 -11.56
CA HIS A 244 13.68 -4.64 -11.77
C HIS A 244 14.28 -3.91 -10.57
N CYS A 245 15.28 -3.06 -10.80
CA CYS A 245 15.94 -2.29 -9.75
C CYS A 245 16.49 -0.94 -10.24
N ASP A 246 16.99 -0.11 -9.33
CA ASP A 246 17.64 1.17 -9.63
C ASP A 246 19.14 1.03 -10.02
N MET A 247 19.60 -0.21 -10.19
CA MET A 247 21.01 -0.57 -10.43
C MET A 247 21.96 -0.19 -9.29
N TRP A 248 21.47 -0.07 -8.06
CA TRP A 248 22.36 -0.01 -6.90
C TRP A 248 23.21 -1.28 -6.77
N SER A 249 24.40 -1.16 -6.22
CA SER A 249 25.43 -2.21 -6.28
C SER A 249 25.05 -3.50 -5.55
N ALA A 250 24.13 -3.47 -4.59
CA ALA A 250 23.68 -4.67 -3.89
C ALA A 250 22.93 -5.65 -4.80
N TYR A 251 22.11 -5.16 -5.73
CA TYR A 251 21.33 -6.02 -6.62
C TYR A 251 22.22 -6.81 -7.58
N ARG A 252 23.43 -6.33 -7.87
CA ARG A 252 24.41 -7.00 -8.72
C ARG A 252 25.08 -8.21 -8.09
N GLN A 253 24.76 -8.53 -6.83
CA GLN A 253 25.21 -9.77 -6.21
C GLN A 253 24.31 -10.96 -6.60
N LEU A 254 23.13 -10.70 -7.20
CA LEU A 254 22.30 -11.75 -7.78
C LEU A 254 22.95 -12.24 -9.08
N ASP A 255 23.65 -13.37 -9.01
CA ASP A 255 24.39 -13.98 -10.12
C ASP A 255 23.49 -14.68 -11.15
N LYS A 256 22.40 -15.29 -10.68
CA LYS A 256 21.43 -16.03 -11.50
C LYS A 256 20.31 -15.16 -12.07
N ALA A 257 19.97 -14.07 -11.38
CA ALA A 257 18.87 -13.21 -11.79
C ALA A 257 19.28 -12.28 -12.94
N GLN A 258 18.37 -12.08 -13.90
CA GLN A 258 18.57 -11.07 -14.93
C GLN A 258 18.07 -9.71 -14.44
N LEU A 259 18.99 -8.79 -14.19
CA LEU A 259 18.65 -7.44 -13.75
C LEU A 259 18.05 -6.59 -14.87
N VAL A 260 16.96 -5.89 -14.57
CA VAL A 260 16.29 -4.97 -15.49
C VAL A 260 16.36 -3.55 -14.94
N GLY A 261 17.10 -2.70 -15.66
CA GLY A 261 17.40 -1.34 -15.22
C GLY A 261 16.20 -0.40 -15.32
N CYS A 262 16.04 0.48 -14.32
CA CYS A 262 14.97 1.47 -14.31
C CYS A 262 15.29 2.71 -15.16
N TRP A 263 14.65 2.86 -16.32
CA TRP A 263 14.78 4.04 -17.20
C TRP A 263 14.27 5.34 -16.56
N ALA A 264 13.41 5.27 -15.54
CA ALA A 264 13.00 6.47 -14.80
C ALA A 264 14.18 7.11 -14.06
N HIS A 265 15.18 6.32 -13.63
CA HIS A 265 16.41 6.84 -13.04
C HIS A 265 17.33 7.48 -14.08
N VAL A 266 17.45 6.89 -15.27
CA VAL A 266 18.14 7.48 -16.42
C VAL A 266 17.53 8.84 -16.74
N ARG A 267 16.20 8.87 -16.94
CA ARG A 267 15.42 10.08 -17.21
C ARG A 267 15.63 11.16 -16.15
N ARG A 268 15.60 10.79 -14.86
CA ARG A 268 15.81 11.73 -13.73
C ARG A 268 17.20 12.36 -13.79
N LYS A 269 18.25 11.60 -14.10
CA LYS A 269 19.62 12.13 -14.22
C LYS A 269 19.76 13.13 -15.36
N PHE A 270 19.18 12.86 -16.54
CA PHE A 270 19.17 13.83 -17.65
C PHE A 270 18.34 15.08 -17.34
N PHE A 271 17.19 14.92 -16.67
CA PHE A 271 16.41 16.05 -16.18
C PHE A 271 17.22 16.93 -15.21
N GLU A 272 17.91 16.34 -14.24
CA GLU A 272 18.75 17.09 -13.29
C GLU A 272 19.98 17.75 -13.91
N ALA A 273 20.46 17.20 -15.03
CA ALA A 273 21.54 17.75 -15.86
C ALA A 273 21.06 18.88 -16.78
N THR A 274 19.74 19.02 -17.01
CA THR A 274 19.16 20.05 -17.88
C THR A 274 19.13 21.40 -17.16
N PRO A 275 19.74 22.47 -17.71
CA PRO A 275 19.71 23.78 -17.08
C PRO A 275 18.30 24.39 -17.12
N LYS A 276 17.86 24.99 -16.01
CA LYS A 276 16.49 25.56 -15.87
C LYS A 276 16.23 26.84 -16.67
N LYS A 277 17.24 27.43 -17.33
CA LYS A 277 17.20 28.77 -17.93
C LYS A 277 17.70 28.82 -19.39
N THR A 278 17.84 27.69 -20.06
CA THR A 278 18.35 27.61 -21.43
C THR A 278 17.34 26.97 -22.35
N ASP A 279 17.44 27.26 -23.65
CA ASP A 279 16.64 26.64 -24.70
C ASP A 279 16.69 25.10 -24.63
N ASN A 280 15.63 24.46 -25.15
CA ASN A 280 15.44 22.99 -25.23
C ASN A 280 16.52 22.26 -26.07
N THR A 281 17.62 22.92 -26.45
CA THR A 281 18.71 22.42 -27.28
C THR A 281 19.88 21.87 -26.48
N SER A 282 19.88 21.98 -25.14
CA SER A 282 20.95 21.42 -24.31
C SER A 282 21.06 19.89 -24.43
N LEU A 283 22.27 19.33 -24.27
CA LEU A 283 22.49 17.88 -24.29
C LEU A 283 21.66 17.15 -23.22
N GLY A 284 21.47 17.76 -22.05
CA GLY A 284 20.57 17.24 -21.01
C GLY A 284 19.13 17.13 -21.48
N ALA A 285 18.62 18.16 -22.16
CA ALA A 285 17.28 18.18 -22.74
C ALA A 285 17.14 17.14 -23.87
N LYS A 286 18.18 16.94 -24.69
CA LYS A 286 18.20 15.89 -25.73
C LYS A 286 18.13 14.49 -25.13
N GLY A 287 18.92 14.19 -24.10
CA GLY A 287 18.85 12.91 -23.40
C GLY A 287 17.51 12.68 -22.70
N LEU A 288 16.92 13.73 -22.14
CA LEU A 288 15.56 13.71 -21.59
C LEU A 288 14.52 13.41 -22.68
N ALA A 289 14.64 14.03 -23.85
CA ALA A 289 13.75 13.80 -24.99
C ALA A 289 13.79 12.35 -25.51
N TYR A 290 14.97 11.71 -25.54
CA TYR A 290 15.06 10.27 -25.82
C TYR A 290 14.27 9.45 -24.81
N CYS A 291 14.48 9.72 -23.50
CA CYS A 291 13.74 9.03 -22.45
C CYS A 291 12.23 9.25 -22.57
N ASP A 292 11.79 10.47 -22.87
CA ASP A 292 10.37 10.80 -23.06
C ASP A 292 9.75 10.05 -24.24
N ARG A 293 10.49 9.90 -25.35
CA ARG A 293 10.06 9.06 -26.49
C ARG A 293 9.92 7.59 -26.10
N LEU A 294 10.88 7.03 -25.36
CA LEU A 294 10.79 5.64 -24.86
C LEU A 294 9.53 5.44 -24.01
N PHE A 295 9.25 6.35 -23.08
CA PHE A 295 8.06 6.27 -22.22
C PHE A 295 6.75 6.53 -22.98
N ALA A 296 6.75 7.38 -24.00
CA ALA A 296 5.58 7.62 -24.84
C ALA A 296 5.19 6.36 -25.61
N LEU A 297 6.15 5.70 -26.26
CA LEU A 297 5.91 4.44 -26.96
C LEU A 297 5.33 3.36 -26.03
N GLU A 298 5.93 3.14 -24.85
CA GLU A 298 5.37 2.19 -23.87
C GLU A 298 3.97 2.56 -23.38
N SER A 299 3.65 3.86 -23.30
CA SER A 299 2.31 4.31 -22.94
C SER A 299 1.29 3.98 -24.03
N ASP A 300 1.67 4.13 -25.30
CA ASP A 300 0.83 3.79 -26.45
C ASP A 300 0.60 2.26 -26.54
N TRP A 301 1.47 1.46 -25.94
CA TRP A 301 1.42 0.00 -25.93
C TRP A 301 0.86 -0.61 -24.64
N ALA A 302 0.29 0.22 -23.76
CA ALA A 302 -0.14 -0.22 -22.42
C ALA A 302 -1.16 -1.36 -22.44
N ASP A 303 -2.05 -1.36 -23.44
CA ASP A 303 -3.17 -2.31 -23.57
C ASP A 303 -2.89 -3.47 -24.54
N LEU A 304 -1.69 -3.54 -25.14
CA LEU A 304 -1.30 -4.64 -26.04
C LEU A 304 -1.08 -5.95 -25.29
N SER A 305 -1.15 -7.08 -26.02
CA SER A 305 -0.70 -8.37 -25.49
C SER A 305 0.81 -8.37 -25.21
N THR A 306 1.27 -9.35 -24.43
CA THR A 306 2.70 -9.54 -24.12
C THR A 306 3.51 -9.73 -25.40
N GLU A 307 3.03 -10.53 -26.35
CA GLU A 307 3.67 -10.82 -27.64
C GLU A 307 3.68 -9.60 -28.56
N GLU A 308 2.56 -8.88 -28.66
CA GLU A 308 2.45 -7.66 -29.46
C GLU A 308 3.38 -6.56 -28.92
N ARG A 309 3.42 -6.39 -27.60
CA ARG A 309 4.32 -5.43 -26.94
C ARG A 309 5.78 -5.79 -27.18
N LEU A 310 6.14 -7.07 -27.10
CA LEU A 310 7.51 -7.53 -27.39
C LEU A 310 7.88 -7.26 -28.86
N HIS A 311 6.97 -7.54 -29.80
CA HIS A 311 7.21 -7.24 -31.22
C HIS A 311 7.41 -5.74 -31.47
N LYS A 312 6.59 -4.89 -30.85
CA LYS A 312 6.75 -3.43 -30.88
C LYS A 312 8.07 -2.96 -30.28
N ARG A 313 8.50 -3.57 -29.16
CA ARG A 313 9.82 -3.30 -28.58
C ARG A 313 10.94 -3.62 -29.55
N GLN A 314 10.88 -4.79 -30.19
CA GLN A 314 11.91 -5.21 -31.14
C GLN A 314 11.99 -4.31 -32.39
N THR A 315 10.84 -3.84 -32.89
CA THR A 315 10.75 -3.08 -34.14
C THR A 315 10.92 -1.57 -33.96
N GLU A 316 10.48 -1.00 -32.83
CA GLU A 316 10.45 0.44 -32.60
C GLU A 316 11.32 0.89 -31.42
N LEU A 317 11.38 0.11 -30.33
CA LEU A 317 12.13 0.50 -29.12
C LEU A 317 13.62 0.19 -29.22
N THR A 318 14.00 -0.96 -29.80
CA THR A 318 15.38 -1.35 -30.08
C THR A 318 16.16 -0.27 -30.85
N PRO A 319 15.71 0.19 -32.04
CA PRO A 319 16.44 1.21 -32.79
C PRO A 319 16.53 2.54 -32.02
N LEU A 320 15.49 2.91 -31.25
CA LEU A 320 15.53 4.10 -30.42
C LEU A 320 16.54 4.01 -29.27
N MET A 321 16.69 2.82 -28.66
CA MET A 321 17.74 2.58 -27.67
C MET A 321 19.12 2.62 -28.30
N ASP A 322 19.30 2.03 -29.49
CA ASP A 322 20.57 2.10 -30.23
C ASP A 322 20.97 3.55 -30.50
N GLU A 323 20.06 4.35 -31.07
CA GLU A 323 20.28 5.79 -31.28
C GLU A 323 20.68 6.52 -29.99
N PHE A 324 20.02 6.20 -28.87
CA PHE A 324 20.31 6.84 -27.58
C PHE A 324 21.71 6.46 -27.06
N PHE A 325 22.08 5.17 -27.10
CA PHE A 325 23.38 4.71 -26.60
C PHE A 325 24.53 5.14 -27.49
N ASP A 326 24.36 5.11 -28.81
CA ASP A 326 25.34 5.67 -29.76
C ASP A 326 25.52 7.16 -29.53
N TRP A 327 24.42 7.91 -29.41
CA TRP A 327 24.48 9.32 -29.06
C TRP A 327 25.24 9.54 -27.74
N CYS A 328 25.02 8.73 -26.71
CA CYS A 328 25.75 8.83 -25.44
C CYS A 328 27.26 8.65 -25.61
N ARG A 329 27.71 7.71 -26.46
CA ARG A 329 29.14 7.43 -26.72
C ARG A 329 29.83 8.57 -27.47
N GLU A 330 29.10 9.31 -28.30
CA GLU A 330 29.62 10.46 -29.06
C GLU A 330 29.87 11.70 -28.20
N GLN A 331 29.36 11.75 -26.96
CA GLN A 331 29.44 12.96 -26.14
C GLN A 331 30.78 13.09 -25.41
N ALA A 332 31.52 14.16 -25.70
CA ALA A 332 32.68 14.57 -24.92
C ALA A 332 32.25 15.49 -23.76
N VAL A 333 32.09 14.92 -22.56
CA VAL A 333 31.62 15.64 -21.36
C VAL A 333 32.55 15.43 -20.17
N LEU A 334 32.57 16.41 -19.26
CA LEU A 334 33.27 16.29 -17.97
C LEU A 334 32.63 15.16 -17.13
N PRO A 335 33.36 14.08 -16.77
CA PRO A 335 32.78 12.89 -16.13
C PRO A 335 32.02 13.18 -14.83
N ALA A 336 32.56 14.07 -13.98
CA ALA A 336 31.95 14.44 -12.71
C ALA A 336 30.83 15.50 -12.82
N SER A 337 30.54 16.01 -14.03
CA SER A 337 29.39 16.87 -14.25
C SER A 337 28.09 16.07 -14.16
N LYS A 338 26.96 16.73 -13.88
CA LYS A 338 25.65 16.04 -13.86
C LYS A 338 25.35 15.30 -15.17
N LEU A 339 25.72 15.91 -16.30
CA LEU A 339 25.55 15.31 -17.62
C LEU A 339 26.50 14.12 -17.81
N GLY A 340 27.76 14.26 -17.41
CA GLY A 340 28.74 13.16 -17.41
C GLY A 340 28.29 11.97 -16.58
N THR A 341 27.77 12.21 -15.37
CA THR A 341 27.20 11.16 -14.52
C THR A 341 25.96 10.51 -15.12
N ALA A 342 25.12 11.25 -15.86
CA ALA A 342 23.96 10.70 -16.55
C ALA A 342 24.37 9.75 -17.70
N ILE A 343 25.33 10.19 -18.52
CA ILE A 343 25.87 9.39 -19.64
C ILE A 343 26.63 8.17 -19.12
N GLU A 344 27.51 8.34 -18.14
CA GLU A 344 28.27 7.24 -17.53
C GLU A 344 27.32 6.20 -16.93
N TYR A 345 26.30 6.63 -16.18
CA TYR A 345 25.31 5.71 -15.61
C TYR A 345 24.56 4.93 -16.70
N SER A 346 24.20 5.60 -17.80
CA SER A 346 23.51 4.97 -18.94
C SER A 346 24.39 3.91 -19.60
N LEU A 347 25.61 4.28 -19.98
CA LEU A 347 26.55 3.38 -20.68
C LEU A 347 27.02 2.22 -19.79
N LYS A 348 27.27 2.48 -18.51
CA LYS A 348 27.72 1.46 -17.54
C LYS A 348 26.77 0.28 -17.41
N TYR A 349 25.47 0.52 -17.57
CA TYR A 349 24.41 -0.46 -17.37
C TYR A 349 23.58 -0.69 -18.64
N GLU A 350 24.15 -0.44 -19.81
CA GLU A 350 23.45 -0.57 -21.08
C GLU A 350 22.77 -1.93 -21.24
N THR A 351 23.47 -3.03 -20.95
CA THR A 351 22.90 -4.38 -21.03
C THR A 351 21.66 -4.56 -20.15
N THR A 352 21.64 -4.00 -18.94
CA THR A 352 20.47 -4.13 -18.04
C THR A 352 19.34 -3.18 -18.42
N PHE A 353 19.64 -2.02 -19.02
CA PHE A 353 18.61 -1.15 -19.60
C PHE A 353 17.97 -1.73 -20.86
N ARG A 354 18.72 -2.51 -21.64
CA ARG A 354 18.24 -3.27 -22.80
C ARG A 354 17.49 -4.54 -22.42
N ALA A 355 17.65 -5.05 -21.19
CA ALA A 355 16.97 -6.27 -20.74
C ALA A 355 15.44 -6.20 -20.87
N VAL A 356 14.82 -5.02 -20.83
CA VAL A 356 13.37 -4.86 -21.08
C VAL A 356 12.92 -5.34 -22.47
N LEU A 357 13.85 -5.46 -23.41
CA LEU A 357 13.60 -5.95 -24.78
C LEU A 357 13.49 -7.48 -24.84
N SER A 358 13.86 -8.22 -23.79
CA SER A 358 13.85 -9.70 -23.82
C SER A 358 12.49 -10.33 -23.55
N ASP A 359 11.57 -9.59 -22.92
CA ASP A 359 10.27 -10.11 -22.53
C ASP A 359 9.22 -8.98 -22.50
N GLY A 360 8.01 -9.27 -22.99
CA GLY A 360 6.92 -8.30 -23.12
C GLY A 360 6.28 -7.88 -21.80
N ASP A 361 6.40 -8.66 -20.73
CA ASP A 361 5.81 -8.37 -19.43
C ASP A 361 6.71 -7.50 -18.52
N LEU A 362 7.98 -7.34 -18.91
CA LEU A 362 8.89 -6.36 -18.29
C LEU A 362 8.39 -4.94 -18.54
N VAL A 363 8.83 -4.00 -17.70
CA VAL A 363 8.44 -2.57 -17.79
C VAL A 363 9.66 -1.65 -17.75
N LEU A 364 9.59 -0.50 -18.43
CA LEU A 364 10.72 0.46 -18.44
C LEU A 364 11.08 1.05 -17.06
N SER A 365 10.18 0.99 -16.08
CA SER A 365 10.41 1.64 -14.78
C SER A 365 10.13 0.74 -13.60
N ASN A 366 10.98 0.86 -12.58
CA ASN A 366 10.78 0.28 -11.26
C ASN A 366 9.81 1.09 -10.37
N ASN A 367 8.96 1.93 -10.99
CA ASN A 367 8.05 2.82 -10.27
C ASN A 367 7.04 2.07 -9.38
N MET A 368 6.80 0.78 -9.63
CA MET A 368 5.94 -0.05 -8.77
C MET A 368 6.57 -0.24 -7.38
N ALA A 369 7.87 -0.56 -7.31
CA ALA A 369 8.59 -0.64 -6.05
C ALA A 369 8.65 0.71 -5.33
N GLU A 370 8.99 1.78 -6.06
CA GLU A 370 9.02 3.13 -5.49
C GLU A 370 7.65 3.55 -4.92
N ARG A 371 6.54 3.19 -5.60
CA ARG A 371 5.18 3.46 -5.13
C ARG A 371 4.81 2.61 -3.93
N ALA A 372 5.18 1.33 -3.90
CA ALA A 372 4.99 0.50 -2.70
C ALA A 372 5.73 1.13 -1.51
N MET A 373 7.00 1.48 -1.69
CA MET A 373 7.81 2.10 -0.65
C MET A 373 7.22 3.42 -0.12
N LYS A 374 6.50 4.19 -0.94
CA LYS A 374 5.79 5.41 -0.48
C LYS A 374 4.80 5.14 0.64
N THR A 375 4.16 3.97 0.71
CA THR A 375 3.25 3.62 1.82
C THR A 375 4.00 3.72 3.16
N LEU A 376 5.18 3.12 3.24
CA LEU A 376 6.05 3.19 4.42
C LEU A 376 6.62 4.59 4.63
N VAL A 377 7.10 5.25 3.57
CA VAL A 377 7.70 6.60 3.66
C VAL A 377 6.70 7.62 4.22
N MET A 378 5.42 7.53 3.83
CA MET A 378 4.37 8.39 4.36
C MET A 378 3.99 8.03 5.80
N GLY A 379 4.02 6.74 6.15
CA GLY A 379 3.80 6.30 7.54
C GLY A 379 4.88 6.77 8.49
N ARG A 380 6.16 6.61 8.12
CA ARG A 380 7.29 7.03 8.96
C ARG A 380 7.37 8.55 9.15
N LYS A 381 6.79 9.37 8.26
CA LYS A 381 6.65 10.81 8.52
C LYS A 381 5.72 11.12 9.71
N ASN A 382 4.77 10.22 10.01
CA ASN A 382 3.82 10.38 11.11
C ASN A 382 4.25 9.64 12.38
N TRP A 383 4.77 8.41 12.26
CA TRP A 383 5.17 7.60 13.44
C TRP A 383 6.66 7.72 13.79
N LEU A 384 7.47 8.32 12.90
CA LEU A 384 8.89 8.66 13.05
C LEU A 384 9.87 7.47 13.11
N PHE A 385 9.62 6.48 13.95
CA PHE A 385 10.54 5.36 14.23
C PHE A 385 9.80 4.17 14.84
N SER A 386 10.50 3.02 14.90
CA SER A 386 10.14 1.91 15.78
C SER A 386 11.00 1.96 17.04
N GLN A 387 10.43 1.58 18.18
CA GLN A 387 11.21 1.41 19.41
C GLN A 387 12.20 0.25 19.25
N SER A 388 11.68 -0.94 18.91
CA SER A 388 12.42 -2.19 18.81
C SER A 388 12.52 -2.73 17.39
N PHE A 389 13.46 -3.67 17.20
CA PHE A 389 13.61 -4.41 15.95
C PHE A 389 12.37 -5.26 15.66
N GLU A 390 11.79 -5.90 16.68
CA GLU A 390 10.54 -6.67 16.57
C GLU A 390 9.36 -5.81 16.10
N GLY A 391 9.27 -4.57 16.59
CA GLY A 391 8.26 -3.60 16.15
C GLY A 391 8.42 -3.20 14.68
N ALA A 392 9.65 -3.13 14.19
CA ALA A 392 9.92 -2.90 12.77
C ALA A 392 9.60 -4.15 11.92
N LYS A 393 10.02 -5.34 12.34
CA LYS A 393 9.69 -6.59 11.64
C LYS A 393 8.17 -6.81 11.52
N SER A 394 7.42 -6.62 12.60
CA SER A 394 5.95 -6.73 12.56
C SER A 394 5.29 -5.70 11.63
N THR A 395 5.83 -4.49 11.55
CA THR A 395 5.39 -3.50 10.56
C THR A 395 5.62 -3.99 9.13
N ALA A 396 6.75 -4.63 8.85
CA ALA A 396 7.05 -5.20 7.53
C ALA A 396 6.01 -6.26 7.13
N VAL A 397 5.75 -7.20 8.03
CA VAL A 397 4.78 -8.29 7.82
C VAL A 397 3.37 -7.75 7.62
N ILE A 398 2.91 -6.84 8.48
CA ILE A 398 1.56 -6.26 8.37
C ILE A 398 1.40 -5.48 7.06
N LEU A 399 2.37 -4.63 6.70
CA LEU A 399 2.32 -3.90 5.44
C LEU A 399 2.30 -4.84 4.24
N SER A 400 3.02 -5.95 4.30
CA SER A 400 3.04 -6.96 3.23
C SER A 400 1.64 -7.54 2.99
N LEU A 401 0.94 -7.91 4.06
CA LEU A 401 -0.42 -8.44 3.95
C LEU A 401 -1.42 -7.38 3.46
N LEU A 402 -1.34 -6.15 3.99
CA LEU A 402 -2.21 -5.05 3.59
C LEU A 402 -2.03 -4.67 2.12
N GLU A 403 -0.79 -4.50 1.66
CA GLU A 403 -0.52 -4.07 0.29
C GLU A 403 -0.79 -5.20 -0.70
N THR A 404 -0.51 -6.46 -0.35
CA THR A 404 -0.91 -7.62 -1.17
C THR A 404 -2.44 -7.69 -1.27
N ALA A 405 -3.19 -7.54 -0.17
CA ALA A 405 -4.65 -7.52 -0.21
C ALA A 405 -5.21 -6.41 -1.12
N LYS A 406 -4.61 -5.21 -1.09
CA LYS A 406 -4.98 -4.10 -1.97
C LYS A 406 -4.71 -4.40 -3.45
N ARG A 407 -3.63 -5.12 -3.78
CA ARG A 407 -3.39 -5.57 -5.18
C ARG A 407 -4.50 -6.47 -5.71
N HIS A 408 -5.23 -7.14 -4.82
CA HIS A 408 -6.39 -7.96 -5.17
C HIS A 408 -7.75 -7.24 -5.06
N GLY A 409 -7.72 -5.93 -4.80
CA GLY A 409 -8.93 -5.11 -4.65
C GLY A 409 -9.75 -5.48 -3.42
N LEU A 410 -9.12 -6.02 -2.38
CA LEU A 410 -9.78 -6.31 -1.11
C LEU A 410 -9.79 -5.08 -0.20
N ASP A 411 -10.84 -4.97 0.62
CA ASP A 411 -10.82 -4.16 1.83
C ASP A 411 -9.80 -4.76 2.81
N ALA A 412 -8.71 -4.02 3.01
CA ALA A 412 -7.59 -4.50 3.80
C ALA A 412 -7.94 -4.64 5.30
N GLU A 413 -8.90 -3.87 5.82
CA GLU A 413 -9.34 -4.00 7.21
C GLU A 413 -10.24 -5.23 7.41
N LYS A 414 -11.16 -5.48 6.47
CA LYS A 414 -11.94 -6.74 6.46
C LYS A 414 -11.03 -7.95 6.36
N TYR A 415 -10.00 -7.89 5.51
CA TYR A 415 -9.04 -8.98 5.37
C TYR A 415 -8.27 -9.25 6.67
N MET A 416 -7.79 -8.20 7.36
CA MET A 416 -7.14 -8.36 8.67
C MET A 416 -8.08 -8.90 9.73
N THR A 417 -9.33 -8.45 9.74
CA THR A 417 -10.37 -8.99 10.63
C THR A 417 -10.58 -10.47 10.35
N TYR A 418 -10.74 -10.86 9.08
CA TYR A 418 -10.93 -12.25 8.67
C TYR A 418 -9.78 -13.14 9.13
N LEU A 419 -8.52 -12.74 8.89
CA LEU A 419 -7.36 -13.51 9.33
C LEU A 419 -7.35 -13.69 10.86
N LEU A 420 -7.65 -12.63 11.62
CA LEU A 420 -7.67 -12.67 13.08
C LEU A 420 -8.87 -13.45 13.65
N GLU A 421 -9.98 -13.58 12.92
CA GLU A 421 -11.12 -14.40 13.34
C GLU A 421 -10.89 -15.90 13.08
N HIS A 422 -10.16 -16.25 12.02
CA HIS A 422 -10.09 -17.63 11.55
C HIS A 422 -8.77 -18.32 11.92
N LEU A 423 -7.61 -17.67 11.73
CA LEU A 423 -6.30 -18.28 11.99
C LEU A 423 -6.10 -18.78 13.43
N PRO A 424 -6.62 -18.12 14.50
CA PRO A 424 -6.52 -18.66 15.86
C PRO A 424 -7.21 -20.01 16.03
N ASN A 425 -8.20 -20.31 15.19
CA ASN A 425 -9.03 -21.51 15.26
C ASN A 425 -8.47 -22.67 14.43
N GLU A 426 -7.41 -22.45 13.65
CA GLU A 426 -6.71 -23.51 12.95
C GLU A 426 -5.97 -24.43 13.93
N GLU A 427 -5.94 -25.73 13.63
CA GLU A 427 -5.19 -26.70 14.43
C GLU A 427 -3.68 -26.47 14.34
N SER A 428 -3.20 -26.09 13.15
CA SER A 428 -1.79 -25.83 12.88
C SER A 428 -1.61 -24.86 11.73
N LEU A 429 -0.78 -23.84 11.94
CA LEU A 429 -0.34 -22.90 10.92
C LEU A 429 0.98 -23.33 10.24
N ALA A 430 1.47 -24.54 10.52
CA ALA A 430 2.68 -25.07 9.89
C ALA A 430 2.38 -25.73 8.52
N LYS A 431 1.11 -26.06 8.24
CA LYS A 431 0.68 -26.71 7.00
C LYS A 431 0.39 -25.65 5.94
N LYS A 432 1.11 -25.70 4.82
CA LYS A 432 0.98 -24.70 3.75
C LYS A 432 -0.39 -24.75 3.09
N GLU A 433 -0.96 -25.94 2.92
CA GLU A 433 -2.26 -26.16 2.30
C GLU A 433 -3.40 -25.49 3.08
N VAL A 434 -3.25 -25.40 4.41
CA VAL A 434 -4.19 -24.67 5.27
C VAL A 434 -4.05 -23.17 5.02
N LEU A 435 -2.82 -22.65 4.99
CA LEU A 435 -2.53 -21.23 4.77
C LEU A 435 -2.92 -20.74 3.37
N GLU A 436 -2.89 -21.60 2.35
CA GLU A 436 -3.29 -21.26 0.98
C GLU A 436 -4.75 -20.78 0.89
N ALA A 437 -5.64 -21.31 1.74
CA ALA A 437 -7.05 -20.88 1.82
C ALA A 437 -7.23 -19.44 2.34
N TYR A 438 -6.17 -18.87 2.94
CA TYR A 438 -6.16 -17.51 3.48
C TYR A 438 -5.49 -16.50 2.55
N LEU A 439 -4.98 -16.92 1.40
CA LEU A 439 -4.32 -16.01 0.47
C LEU A 439 -5.33 -15.04 -0.18
N PRO A 440 -4.92 -13.80 -0.51
CA PRO A 440 -5.82 -12.77 -1.04
C PRO A 440 -6.54 -13.13 -2.34
N TRP A 441 -6.04 -14.11 -3.09
CA TRP A 441 -6.67 -14.58 -4.32
C TRP A 441 -7.68 -15.71 -4.12
N ASP A 442 -7.78 -16.29 -2.92
CA ASP A 442 -8.75 -17.34 -2.63
C ASP A 442 -10.20 -16.85 -2.81
N LYS A 443 -11.08 -17.76 -3.24
CA LYS A 443 -12.48 -17.42 -3.56
C LYS A 443 -13.26 -17.00 -2.32
N ASN A 444 -13.03 -17.64 -1.17
CA ASN A 444 -13.71 -17.32 0.08
C ASN A 444 -13.25 -15.96 0.61
N ILE A 445 -11.95 -15.68 0.54
CA ILE A 445 -11.39 -14.38 0.91
C ILE A 445 -11.95 -13.27 0.03
N LYS A 446 -11.98 -13.45 -1.30
CA LYS A 446 -12.57 -12.46 -2.22
C LYS A 446 -14.05 -12.22 -1.95
N ARG A 447 -14.81 -13.26 -1.57
CA ARG A 447 -16.23 -13.11 -1.23
C ARG A 447 -16.43 -12.34 0.07
N ALA A 448 -15.61 -12.60 1.08
CA ALA A 448 -15.74 -11.98 2.39
C ALA A 448 -15.18 -10.54 2.45
N CYS A 449 -14.14 -10.25 1.66
CA CYS A 449 -13.32 -9.06 1.86
C CYS A 449 -13.35 -8.04 0.70
N LYS A 450 -14.14 -8.24 -0.36
CA LYS A 450 -14.30 -7.24 -1.42
C LYS A 450 -15.22 -6.07 -1.03
#